data_AF-A0A9E5T371-F1
#
_entry.id   AF-A0A9E5T371-F1
#
_cell.length_a   1.000
_cell.length_b   1.000
_cell.length_c   1.000
_cell.angle_alpha   90.00
_cell.angle_beta   90.00
_cell.angle_gamma   90.00
#
_symmetry.space_group_name_H-M   'P 1'
#
loop_
_entity.id
_entity.type
_entity.pdbx_description
1 polymer ?
#
loop_
_entity_poly.entity_id
_entity_poly.type
_entity_poly.pdbx_seq_one_letter_code
_entity_poly.pdbx_strand_id
1 'polypeptide(L)'
;MNRTAYFPSVAVVLVLMLPGCDSSCSWGGCPLPALPIEQSATGVWGGQAVTPAPADVITSFEFDAAGPFSIGTSPRTASFSNGIAKAAGDPAFTVTGSYAWYVSVGTSATVTFETLPSSLSFWVRTQNASDVSEIQVFDEAGTLIQTVTPTDVFQEIVVTRAAGETFIGSFDVISTSGGDVVIDDLTLGYSSTTDAIDCVVAENLEVACVVTDTATDEVISAARATIQVANANQVTGSGALYAVPGSILIDGSAVAALTITGGTFVERTTLDLTVTAAGVTTTIATTYDAIYERGSSLDTVAGVYTSFDIYGDPSSFAIDAAGAITAQSNSGCVANGQVTIIDPLFNAYDVSFDLSNCAGLDGSYDGLGITQDGNATDDELPFAVFTGQTVIVGDPVK
;
A
#
# COMPACT_ATOMS: atom_id res chain seq x y z
N MET A 1 29.64 -30.62 -36.21
CA MET A 1 28.36 -30.36 -36.90
C MET A 1 27.92 -28.97 -36.50
N ASN A 2 28.15 -27.99 -37.36
CA ASN A 2 27.78 -26.59 -37.16
C ASN A 2 26.26 -26.42 -37.34
N ARG A 3 25.61 -25.79 -36.37
CA ARG A 3 24.41 -24.99 -36.61
C ARG A 3 24.49 -23.70 -35.79
N THR A 4 24.60 -22.62 -36.55
CA THR A 4 24.40 -21.22 -36.20
C THR A 4 22.94 -21.00 -35.77
N ALA A 5 22.73 -20.21 -34.71
CA ALA A 5 21.48 -19.48 -34.50
C ALA A 5 21.84 -18.00 -34.40
N TYR A 6 21.37 -17.25 -35.39
CA TYR A 6 21.51 -15.81 -35.57
C TYR A 6 20.25 -15.20 -34.93
N PHE A 7 20.37 -14.46 -33.84
CA PHE A 7 19.28 -13.62 -33.36
C PHE A 7 19.45 -12.24 -33.99
N PRO A 8 18.51 -11.75 -34.81
CA PRO A 8 18.52 -10.34 -35.15
C PRO A 8 18.01 -9.58 -33.93
N SER A 9 18.85 -8.70 -33.39
CA SER A 9 18.40 -7.59 -32.55
C SER A 9 17.36 -6.81 -33.36
N VAL A 10 16.10 -6.91 -32.97
CA VAL A 10 15.04 -6.04 -33.50
C VAL A 10 15.22 -4.71 -32.79
N ALA A 11 16.04 -3.83 -33.38
CA ALA A 11 15.88 -2.42 -33.14
C ALA A 11 14.51 -2.03 -33.70
N VAL A 12 13.57 -1.67 -32.82
CA VAL A 12 12.35 -0.97 -33.23
C VAL A 12 12.79 0.40 -33.74
N VAL A 13 13.18 0.47 -35.01
CA VAL A 13 13.37 1.75 -35.69
C VAL A 13 11.96 2.26 -35.97
N LEU A 14 11.45 3.09 -35.06
CA LEU A 14 10.28 3.91 -35.31
C LEU A 14 10.66 4.93 -36.40
N VAL A 15 10.49 4.56 -37.67
CA VAL A 15 10.59 5.49 -38.79
C VAL A 15 9.35 6.39 -38.72
N LEU A 16 9.45 7.48 -37.97
CA LEU A 16 8.52 8.61 -38.09
C LEU A 16 8.62 9.13 -39.53
N MET A 17 7.64 8.77 -40.36
CA MET A 17 7.43 9.43 -41.64
C MET A 17 7.06 10.89 -41.37
N LEU A 18 8.05 11.78 -41.43
CA LEU A 18 7.84 13.22 -41.40
C LEU A 18 6.94 13.62 -42.59
N PRO A 19 5.76 14.23 -42.36
CA PRO A 19 4.95 14.73 -43.45
C PRO A 19 5.60 16.00 -44.03
N GLY A 20 5.96 15.93 -45.31
CA GLY A 20 6.09 17.10 -46.18
C GLY A 20 7.24 18.07 -45.87
N CYS A 21 8.47 17.73 -46.28
CA CYS A 21 9.40 18.77 -46.68
C CYS A 21 8.98 19.29 -48.06
N ASP A 22 8.28 20.43 -48.08
CA ASP A 22 8.02 21.18 -49.31
C ASP A 22 9.35 21.71 -49.88
N SER A 23 9.47 21.70 -51.20
CA SER A 23 10.70 21.89 -51.98
C SER A 23 11.25 23.34 -52.00
N SER A 24 10.89 24.17 -51.02
CA SER A 24 11.16 25.62 -51.01
C SER A 24 12.20 26.10 -49.99
N CYS A 25 12.90 25.21 -49.27
CA CYS A 25 14.00 25.63 -48.38
C CYS A 25 15.24 26.10 -49.16
N SER A 26 15.36 27.42 -49.36
CA SER A 26 16.58 28.07 -49.82
C SER A 26 17.71 27.90 -48.80
N TRP A 27 18.94 27.79 -49.30
CA TRP A 27 20.21 27.42 -48.65
C TRP A 27 20.68 28.30 -47.45
N GLY A 28 19.84 28.50 -46.44
CA GLY A 28 20.19 29.27 -45.26
C GLY A 28 19.30 28.96 -44.06
N GLY A 29 19.62 27.90 -43.32
CA GLY A 29 19.23 27.76 -41.91
C GLY A 29 17.81 27.27 -41.62
N CYS A 30 17.44 26.08 -42.10
CA CYS A 30 16.30 25.38 -41.50
C CYS A 30 16.77 24.80 -40.16
N PRO A 31 16.25 25.25 -39.00
CA PRO A 31 16.54 24.58 -37.74
C PRO A 31 16.04 23.14 -37.87
N LEU A 32 16.93 22.17 -37.73
CA LEU A 32 16.51 20.78 -37.63
C LEU A 32 15.51 20.71 -36.46
N PRO A 33 14.32 20.12 -36.65
CA PRO A 33 13.45 19.85 -35.51
C PRO A 33 14.28 19.06 -34.51
N ALA A 34 14.34 19.54 -33.26
CA ALA A 34 14.98 18.81 -32.19
C ALA A 34 14.40 17.39 -32.21
N LEU A 35 15.26 16.38 -32.32
CA LEU A 35 14.82 15.00 -32.18
C LEU A 35 14.05 14.91 -30.85
N PRO A 36 12.90 14.21 -30.81
CA PRO A 36 12.26 13.93 -29.54
C PRO A 36 13.31 13.30 -28.64
N ILE A 37 13.60 13.93 -27.51
CA ILE A 37 14.43 13.31 -26.48
C ILE A 37 13.57 12.14 -26.00
N GLU A 38 13.97 10.91 -26.32
CA GLU A 38 13.37 9.74 -25.71
C GLU A 38 13.76 9.74 -24.24
N GLN A 39 12.83 10.23 -23.42
CA GLN A 39 12.91 10.15 -21.99
C GLN A 39 12.54 8.74 -21.56
N SER A 40 13.41 8.09 -20.80
CA SER A 40 13.18 6.74 -20.27
C SER A 40 13.06 6.81 -18.75
N ALA A 41 11.98 6.25 -18.20
CA ALA A 41 11.79 6.12 -16.76
C ALA A 41 12.57 4.96 -16.13
N THR A 42 13.36 4.23 -16.92
CA THR A 42 14.25 3.15 -16.46
C THR A 42 15.15 3.60 -15.33
N GLY A 43 15.18 2.84 -14.24
CA GLY A 43 15.87 3.27 -13.03
C GLY A 43 15.47 2.49 -11.79
N VAL A 44 16.26 2.68 -10.74
CA VAL A 44 15.86 2.42 -9.36
C VAL A 44 15.36 3.72 -8.77
N TRP A 45 14.23 3.66 -8.07
CA TRP A 45 13.51 4.80 -7.54
C TRP A 45 13.10 4.53 -6.10
N GLY A 46 13.67 5.26 -5.15
CA GLY A 46 13.32 5.18 -3.74
C GLY A 46 12.55 6.42 -3.30
N GLY A 47 11.62 6.27 -2.37
CA GLY A 47 10.86 7.40 -1.85
C GLY A 47 9.73 7.04 -0.89
N GLN A 48 8.61 7.75 -1.02
CA GLN A 48 7.48 7.61 -0.13
C GLN A 48 6.17 7.44 -0.89
N ALA A 49 5.34 6.50 -0.43
CA ALA A 49 3.94 6.38 -0.78
C ALA A 49 3.10 6.99 0.34
N VAL A 50 2.31 8.02 0.01
CA VAL A 50 1.41 8.66 0.98
C VAL A 50 0.00 8.17 0.71
N THR A 51 -0.42 7.15 1.46
CA THR A 51 -1.81 6.70 1.42
C THR A 51 -2.64 7.79 2.10
N PRO A 52 -3.52 8.51 1.37
CA PRO A 52 -4.24 9.61 1.99
C PRO A 52 -5.13 9.10 3.11
N ALA A 53 -5.34 9.98 4.11
CA ALA A 53 -6.35 9.80 5.14
C ALA A 53 -7.66 9.48 4.42
N PRO A 54 -8.16 8.26 4.56
CA PRO A 54 -9.26 7.86 3.74
C PRO A 54 -10.57 8.36 4.37
N ALA A 55 -11.67 8.38 3.62
CA ALA A 55 -12.88 9.07 4.06
C ALA A 55 -13.35 8.64 5.47
N ASP A 56 -13.63 9.63 6.31
CA ASP A 56 -14.15 9.45 7.66
C ASP A 56 -15.52 8.78 7.63
N VAL A 57 -15.80 7.94 8.64
CA VAL A 57 -17.16 7.45 8.88
C VAL A 57 -17.87 8.47 9.77
N ILE A 58 -18.90 9.12 9.23
CA ILE A 58 -19.68 10.14 9.93
C ILE A 58 -21.14 9.70 10.01
N THR A 59 -21.75 9.85 11.18
CA THR A 59 -23.20 9.66 11.33
C THR A 59 -23.79 10.58 12.40
N SER A 60 -24.96 11.13 12.10
CA SER A 60 -25.88 11.73 13.09
C SER A 60 -27.06 10.79 13.39
N PHE A 61 -26.87 9.48 13.15
CA PHE A 61 -27.83 8.42 13.45
C PHE A 61 -29.23 8.58 12.82
N GLU A 62 -29.35 9.21 11.65
CA GLU A 62 -30.62 9.50 10.94
C GLU A 62 -31.35 8.25 10.37
N PHE A 63 -31.55 7.26 11.23
CA PHE A 63 -32.21 5.99 10.95
C PHE A 63 -32.74 5.39 12.26
N ASP A 64 -33.75 4.53 12.15
CA ASP A 64 -34.25 3.74 13.28
C ASP A 64 -33.53 2.39 13.36
N ALA A 65 -32.88 2.12 14.49
CA ALA A 65 -32.29 0.81 14.80
C ALA A 65 -32.33 0.55 16.31
N ALA A 66 -32.49 -0.71 16.72
CA ALA A 66 -32.49 -1.09 18.13
C ALA A 66 -31.73 -2.41 18.34
N GLY A 67 -31.00 -2.51 19.45
CA GLY A 67 -30.10 -3.62 19.73
C GLY A 67 -28.80 -3.50 18.93
N PRO A 68 -28.21 -4.61 18.47
CA PRO A 68 -27.00 -4.56 17.67
C PRO A 68 -27.26 -3.96 16.27
N PHE A 69 -26.43 -3.02 15.85
CA PHE A 69 -26.43 -2.47 14.50
C PHE A 69 -25.02 -2.04 14.09
N SER A 70 -24.81 -1.73 12.82
CA SER A 70 -23.54 -1.19 12.32
C SER A 70 -23.76 0.04 11.46
N ILE A 71 -22.77 0.93 11.43
CA ILE A 71 -22.67 2.04 10.48
C ILE A 71 -21.41 1.89 9.62
N GLY A 72 -21.33 2.66 8.54
CA GLY A 72 -20.21 2.61 7.60
C GLY A 72 -20.32 1.45 6.61
N THR A 73 -19.22 1.20 5.91
CA THR A 73 -19.11 0.14 4.90
C THR A 73 -17.76 -0.53 5.03
N SER A 74 -17.72 -1.86 4.93
CA SER A 74 -16.48 -2.65 5.05
C SER A 74 -15.40 -2.12 4.09
N PRO A 75 -14.14 -2.01 4.54
CA PRO A 75 -13.63 -2.50 5.83
C PRO A 75 -13.85 -1.54 7.02
N ARG A 76 -14.59 -0.45 6.83
CA ARG A 76 -14.80 0.61 7.84
C ARG A 76 -16.20 0.59 8.37
N THR A 77 -16.49 -0.47 9.10
CA THR A 77 -17.72 -0.57 9.87
C THR A 77 -17.44 -0.29 11.35
N ALA A 78 -18.38 0.38 11.99
CA ALA A 78 -18.47 0.44 13.44
C ALA A 78 -19.68 -0.36 13.87
N SER A 79 -19.48 -1.32 14.77
CA SER A 79 -20.52 -2.21 15.27
C SER A 79 -20.88 -1.87 16.70
N PHE A 80 -22.15 -1.62 16.93
CA PHE A 80 -22.74 -1.29 18.21
C PHE A 80 -23.35 -2.55 18.80
N SER A 81 -22.99 -2.92 20.02
CA SER A 81 -23.52 -4.13 20.66
C SER A 81 -24.94 -3.97 21.21
N ASN A 82 -25.36 -2.72 21.48
CA ASN A 82 -26.64 -2.41 22.09
C ASN A 82 -27.02 -0.93 21.88
N GLY A 83 -28.18 -0.52 22.40
CA GLY A 83 -28.71 0.83 22.33
C GLY A 83 -29.74 1.00 21.21
N ILE A 84 -30.19 2.23 21.01
CA ILE A 84 -31.27 2.55 20.06
C ILE A 84 -30.92 3.84 19.31
N ALA A 85 -30.77 3.76 18.00
CA ALA A 85 -30.82 4.93 17.13
C ALA A 85 -32.29 5.25 16.83
N LYS A 86 -32.75 6.44 17.20
CA LYS A 86 -34.17 6.86 17.04
C LYS A 86 -34.29 8.36 16.99
N ALA A 87 -35.44 8.83 16.50
CA ALA A 87 -35.80 10.24 16.60
C ALA A 87 -35.85 10.67 18.08
N ALA A 88 -35.16 11.77 18.39
CA ALA A 88 -35.07 12.27 19.77
C ALA A 88 -36.39 12.82 20.30
N GLY A 89 -37.23 13.37 19.42
CA GLY A 89 -38.52 13.99 19.77
C GLY A 89 -38.39 15.36 20.48
N ASP A 90 -37.22 15.66 21.04
CA ASP A 90 -36.84 16.94 21.61
C ASP A 90 -35.47 17.36 21.04
N PRO A 91 -35.36 18.53 20.38
CA PRO A 91 -34.10 19.04 19.84
C PRO A 91 -32.99 19.23 20.89
N ALA A 92 -33.31 19.26 22.18
CA ALA A 92 -32.30 19.31 23.23
C ALA A 92 -31.42 18.05 23.26
N PHE A 93 -31.86 16.93 22.67
CA PHE A 93 -31.12 15.66 22.65
C PHE A 93 -30.53 15.34 21.27
N THR A 94 -30.42 16.32 20.38
CA THR A 94 -29.64 16.21 19.15
C THR A 94 -28.70 17.39 19.01
N VAL A 95 -27.58 17.19 18.32
CA VAL A 95 -26.64 18.21 17.89
C VAL A 95 -26.91 18.57 16.44
N THR A 96 -27.06 17.57 15.57
CA THR A 96 -27.55 17.76 14.21
C THR A 96 -28.74 16.83 13.91
N GLY A 97 -29.46 17.14 12.85
CA GLY A 97 -30.57 16.31 12.40
C GLY A 97 -31.71 16.18 13.42
N SER A 98 -32.29 14.99 13.52
CA SER A 98 -33.46 14.68 14.37
C SER A 98 -33.32 13.39 15.16
N TYR A 99 -32.25 12.63 14.92
CA TYR A 99 -31.99 11.35 15.55
C TYR A 99 -30.74 11.43 16.41
N ALA A 100 -30.62 10.50 17.35
CA ALA A 100 -29.42 10.29 18.14
C ALA A 100 -29.37 8.83 18.57
N TRP A 101 -28.20 8.40 19.06
CA TRP A 101 -28.03 7.09 19.66
C TRP A 101 -28.23 7.16 21.19
N TYR A 102 -29.15 6.33 21.69
CA TYR A 102 -29.49 6.24 23.10
C TYR A 102 -28.99 4.94 23.70
N VAL A 103 -28.28 5.05 24.83
CA VAL A 103 -27.94 3.91 25.69
C VAL A 103 -28.76 4.01 26.97
N SER A 104 -29.67 3.06 27.14
CA SER A 104 -30.67 3.14 28.20
C SER A 104 -30.09 2.98 29.59
N VAL A 105 -30.74 3.58 30.58
CA VAL A 105 -30.36 3.45 31.98
C VAL A 105 -30.25 1.99 32.44
N GLY A 106 -29.20 1.67 33.19
CA GLY A 106 -28.93 0.32 33.69
C GLY A 106 -28.37 -0.64 32.63
N THR A 107 -27.94 -0.12 31.48
CA THR A 107 -27.35 -0.91 30.39
C THR A 107 -25.98 -0.40 30.01
N SER A 108 -25.23 -1.24 29.30
CA SER A 108 -24.02 -0.85 28.61
C SER A 108 -24.12 -1.17 27.11
N ALA A 109 -23.34 -0.44 26.33
CA ALA A 109 -23.09 -0.72 24.93
C ALA A 109 -21.60 -0.58 24.63
N THR A 110 -21.11 -1.39 23.71
CA THR A 110 -19.73 -1.38 23.22
C THR A 110 -19.77 -1.09 21.74
N VAL A 111 -18.88 -0.22 21.29
CA VAL A 111 -18.65 0.03 19.87
C VAL A 111 -17.27 -0.51 19.50
N THR A 112 -17.23 -1.41 18.52
CA THR A 112 -15.99 -1.98 17.97
C THR A 112 -15.83 -1.58 16.52
N PHE A 113 -14.60 -1.59 16.03
CA PHE A 113 -14.28 -1.19 14.66
C PHE A 113 -13.67 -2.34 13.86
N GLU A 114 -14.06 -2.46 12.60
CA GLU A 114 -13.43 -3.42 11.67
C GLU A 114 -12.05 -2.92 11.22
N THR A 115 -11.96 -1.65 10.79
CA THR A 115 -10.69 -0.92 10.67
C THR A 115 -10.58 0.06 11.83
N LEU A 116 -9.48 0.00 12.57
CA LEU A 116 -9.28 0.82 13.76
C LEU A 116 -9.03 2.29 13.38
N PRO A 117 -9.81 3.26 13.92
CA PRO A 117 -9.60 4.66 13.64
C PRO A 117 -8.43 5.24 14.46
N SER A 118 -7.78 6.26 13.89
CA SER A 118 -6.77 7.07 14.58
C SER A 118 -7.39 8.23 15.34
N SER A 119 -8.64 8.60 15.03
CA SER A 119 -9.40 9.56 15.82
C SER A 119 -10.87 9.19 15.95
N LEU A 120 -11.45 9.59 17.08
CA LEU A 120 -12.85 9.38 17.44
C LEU A 120 -13.38 10.72 17.95
N SER A 121 -14.44 11.24 17.33
CA SER A 121 -15.19 12.37 17.87
C SER A 121 -16.67 12.03 17.99
N PHE A 122 -17.31 12.47 19.05
CA PHE A 122 -18.76 12.43 19.19
C PHE A 122 -19.23 13.45 20.22
N TRP A 123 -20.50 13.85 20.11
CA TRP A 123 -21.15 14.65 21.12
C TRP A 123 -21.92 13.76 22.09
N VAL A 124 -21.76 13.99 23.39
CA VAL A 124 -22.44 13.21 24.43
C VAL A 124 -23.10 14.11 25.46
N ARG A 125 -24.27 13.66 25.95
CA ARG A 125 -24.89 14.16 27.18
C ARG A 125 -25.62 13.05 27.91
N THR A 126 -25.98 13.31 29.16
CA THR A 126 -27.02 12.57 29.88
C THR A 126 -28.37 13.25 29.73
N GLN A 127 -29.43 12.51 30.05
CA GLN A 127 -30.79 13.02 30.02
C GLN A 127 -31.05 14.01 31.16
N ASN A 128 -30.48 13.76 32.34
CA ASN A 128 -30.59 14.62 33.53
C ASN A 128 -29.25 14.85 34.23
N ALA A 129 -29.16 15.94 34.99
CA ALA A 129 -27.95 16.33 35.74
C ALA A 129 -27.55 15.33 36.84
N SER A 130 -28.51 14.54 37.34
CA SER A 130 -28.28 13.53 38.38
C SER A 130 -27.82 12.18 37.83
N ASP A 131 -27.72 12.06 36.52
CA ASP A 131 -27.40 10.80 35.87
C ASP A 131 -25.95 10.42 36.15
N VAL A 132 -25.73 9.12 36.36
CA VAL A 132 -24.40 8.56 36.61
C VAL A 132 -24.08 7.64 35.46
N SER A 133 -23.16 8.09 34.61
CA SER A 133 -22.73 7.40 33.41
C SER A 133 -21.25 7.62 33.14
N GLU A 134 -20.64 6.67 32.44
CA GLU A 134 -19.23 6.71 32.07
C GLU A 134 -19.08 6.29 30.61
N ILE A 135 -18.16 6.92 29.89
CA ILE A 135 -17.66 6.44 28.61
C ILE A 135 -16.19 6.12 28.76
N GLN A 136 -15.79 4.92 28.33
CA GLN A 136 -14.42 4.44 28.37
C GLN A 136 -13.94 4.14 26.96
N VAL A 137 -12.79 4.70 26.57
CA VAL A 137 -12.19 4.49 25.25
C VAL A 137 -10.94 3.63 25.41
N PHE A 138 -10.82 2.58 24.61
CA PHE A 138 -9.73 1.61 24.68
C PHE A 138 -8.92 1.60 23.39
N ASP A 139 -7.63 1.29 23.51
CA ASP A 139 -6.78 1.05 22.35
C ASP A 139 -6.95 -0.37 21.79
N GLU A 140 -6.26 -0.66 20.70
CA GLU A 140 -6.21 -1.97 20.05
C GLU A 140 -5.86 -3.13 21.01
N ALA A 141 -5.01 -2.88 22.01
CA ALA A 141 -4.60 -3.87 22.98
C ALA A 141 -5.59 -4.02 24.16
N GLY A 142 -6.69 -3.25 24.16
CA GLY A 142 -7.68 -3.21 25.25
C GLY A 142 -7.23 -2.36 26.44
N THR A 143 -6.22 -1.52 26.28
CA THR A 143 -5.75 -0.57 27.31
C THR A 143 -6.65 0.64 27.33
N LEU A 144 -7.10 1.06 28.51
CA LEU A 144 -7.91 2.27 28.68
C LEU A 144 -7.10 3.52 28.30
N ILE A 145 -7.56 4.25 27.27
CA ILE A 145 -7.00 5.52 26.80
C ILE A 145 -7.63 6.69 27.57
N GLN A 146 -8.96 6.69 27.69
CA GLN A 146 -9.70 7.82 28.25
C GLN A 146 -10.99 7.39 28.93
N THR A 147 -11.30 8.07 30.04
CA THR A 147 -12.62 8.02 30.71
C THR A 147 -13.28 9.39 30.60
N VAL A 148 -14.58 9.40 30.28
CA VAL A 148 -15.43 10.59 30.24
C VAL A 148 -16.62 10.37 31.17
N THR A 149 -16.99 11.41 31.92
CA THR A 149 -18.23 11.45 32.72
C THR A 149 -19.17 12.48 32.09
N PRO A 150 -20.16 12.06 31.29
CA PRO A 150 -21.06 12.99 30.60
C PRO A 150 -21.91 13.80 31.57
N THR A 151 -22.34 14.99 31.13
CA THR A 151 -23.24 15.89 31.88
C THR A 151 -24.58 16.08 31.15
N ASP A 152 -25.52 16.81 31.74
CA ASP A 152 -26.81 17.16 31.11
C ASP A 152 -26.72 18.28 30.07
N VAL A 153 -25.50 18.65 29.68
CA VAL A 153 -25.19 19.51 28.54
C VAL A 153 -24.29 18.73 27.59
N PHE A 154 -24.51 18.90 26.29
CA PHE A 154 -23.69 18.30 25.25
C PHE A 154 -22.22 18.71 25.40
N GLN A 155 -21.35 17.70 25.38
CA GLN A 155 -19.91 17.81 25.39
C GLN A 155 -19.37 17.10 24.15
N GLU A 156 -18.51 17.77 23.39
CA GLU A 156 -17.75 17.11 22.33
C GLU A 156 -16.57 16.38 22.97
N ILE A 157 -16.47 15.09 22.69
CA ILE A 157 -15.35 14.25 23.09
C ILE A 157 -14.53 14.00 21.85
N VAL A 158 -13.25 14.35 21.90
CA VAL A 158 -12.30 14.13 20.81
C VAL A 158 -11.14 13.32 21.34
N VAL A 159 -10.90 12.16 20.74
CA VAL A 159 -9.74 11.31 20.98
C VAL A 159 -8.94 11.25 19.69
N THR A 160 -7.65 11.58 19.75
CA THR A 160 -6.74 11.50 18.60
C THR A 160 -5.49 10.75 19.01
N ARG A 161 -5.03 9.83 18.17
CA ARG A 161 -3.80 9.07 18.33
C ARG A 161 -2.69 9.68 17.49
N ALA A 162 -1.52 9.85 18.08
CA ALA A 162 -0.34 10.33 17.38
C ALA A 162 0.29 9.20 16.54
N ALA A 163 1.14 9.55 15.57
CA ALA A 163 1.91 8.56 14.82
C ALA A 163 2.74 7.68 15.78
N GLY A 164 2.67 6.37 15.60
CA GLY A 164 3.34 5.37 16.46
C GLY A 164 2.57 4.99 17.73
N GLU A 165 1.42 5.62 18.03
CA GLU A 165 0.51 5.13 19.06
C GLU A 165 -0.42 4.04 18.52
N THR A 166 -0.84 3.11 19.38
CA THR A 166 -1.89 2.12 19.08
C THR A 166 -3.18 2.81 18.67
N PHE A 167 -3.88 2.29 17.66
CA PHE A 167 -5.17 2.83 17.22
C PHE A 167 -6.27 2.61 18.27
N ILE A 168 -7.41 3.26 18.06
CA ILE A 168 -8.57 3.13 18.95
C ILE A 168 -9.26 1.79 18.66
N GLY A 169 -9.32 0.90 19.64
CA GLY A 169 -9.88 -0.45 19.49
C GLY A 169 -11.39 -0.49 19.70
N SER A 170 -11.87 0.22 20.72
CA SER A 170 -13.29 0.28 21.07
C SER A 170 -13.62 1.47 21.96
N PHE A 171 -14.91 1.74 22.14
CA PHE A 171 -15.36 2.49 23.31
C PHE A 171 -16.64 1.89 23.90
N ASP A 172 -16.72 1.95 25.22
CA ASP A 172 -17.84 1.48 26.02
C ASP A 172 -18.64 2.67 26.56
N VAL A 173 -19.96 2.55 26.49
CA VAL A 173 -20.92 3.49 27.09
C VAL A 173 -21.63 2.77 28.20
N ILE A 174 -21.48 3.26 29.43
CA ILE A 174 -22.00 2.64 30.64
C ILE A 174 -23.01 3.61 31.26
N SER A 175 -24.31 3.31 31.16
CA SER A 175 -25.36 4.08 31.83
C SER A 175 -25.80 3.39 33.11
N THR A 176 -25.46 3.96 34.27
CA THR A 176 -25.69 3.30 35.56
C THR A 176 -27.04 3.68 36.16
N SER A 177 -27.35 4.98 36.22
CA SER A 177 -28.58 5.47 36.86
C SER A 177 -28.96 6.87 36.40
N GLY A 178 -30.23 7.25 36.62
CA GLY A 178 -30.75 8.61 36.40
C GLY A 178 -31.44 8.81 35.05
N GLY A 179 -30.91 8.25 33.96
CA GLY A 179 -31.47 8.44 32.62
C GLY A 179 -30.63 7.81 31.52
N ASP A 180 -31.03 8.03 30.27
CA ASP A 180 -30.29 7.55 29.10
C ASP A 180 -29.03 8.39 28.86
N VAL A 181 -27.99 7.77 28.31
CA VAL A 181 -26.87 8.48 27.68
C VAL A 181 -27.22 8.70 26.21
N VAL A 182 -27.06 9.93 25.75
CA VAL A 182 -27.36 10.33 24.37
C VAL A 182 -26.06 10.70 23.68
N ILE A 183 -25.79 10.05 22.56
CA ILE A 183 -24.63 10.31 21.70
C ILE A 183 -25.11 10.71 20.31
N ASP A 184 -24.48 11.72 19.74
CA ASP A 184 -24.78 12.24 18.41
C ASP A 184 -23.50 12.65 17.67
N ASP A 185 -23.60 12.85 16.36
CA ASP A 185 -22.51 13.29 15.47
C ASP A 185 -21.20 12.52 15.66
N LEU A 186 -21.29 11.18 15.54
CA LEU A 186 -20.12 10.32 15.62
C LEU A 186 -19.28 10.45 14.35
N THR A 187 -17.99 10.71 14.52
CA THR A 187 -16.98 10.76 13.47
C THR A 187 -15.82 9.82 13.83
N LEU A 188 -15.48 8.94 12.89
CA LEU A 188 -14.29 8.08 12.95
C LEU A 188 -13.30 8.57 11.90
N GLY A 189 -12.15 9.06 12.34
CA GLY A 189 -11.10 9.54 11.47
C GLY A 189 -9.94 8.54 11.35
N TYR A 190 -9.35 8.50 10.16
CA TYR A 190 -8.29 7.59 9.80
C TYR A 190 -7.07 8.37 9.34
N SER A 191 -5.90 8.07 9.91
CA SER A 191 -4.66 8.74 9.56
C SER A 191 -4.15 8.26 8.20
N SER A 192 -3.59 9.19 7.43
CA SER A 192 -2.72 8.82 6.32
C SER A 192 -1.49 8.09 6.86
N THR A 193 -1.08 7.00 6.22
CA THR A 193 0.25 6.43 6.43
C THR A 193 1.23 7.03 5.42
N THR A 194 2.49 7.13 5.81
CA THR A 194 3.58 7.43 4.89
C THR A 194 4.53 6.26 4.96
N ASP A 195 4.56 5.49 3.88
CA ASP A 195 5.29 4.24 3.79
C ASP A 195 6.46 4.42 2.82
N ALA A 196 7.54 3.70 3.05
CA ALA A 196 8.68 3.69 2.14
C ALA A 196 8.27 2.91 0.88
N ILE A 197 8.79 3.33 -0.26
CA ILE A 197 8.57 2.63 -1.52
C ILE A 197 9.86 2.59 -2.32
N ASP A 198 10.20 1.39 -2.79
CA ASP A 198 11.34 1.13 -3.65
C ASP A 198 10.84 0.48 -4.93
N CYS A 199 11.20 1.07 -6.06
CA CYS A 199 10.75 0.64 -7.37
C CYS A 199 11.93 0.41 -8.31
N VAL A 200 11.80 -0.61 -9.15
CA VAL A 200 12.67 -0.86 -10.30
C VAL A 200 11.83 -0.72 -11.55
N VAL A 201 12.25 0.14 -12.46
CA VAL A 201 11.71 0.25 -13.82
C VAL A 201 12.75 -0.34 -14.77
N ALA A 202 12.44 -1.48 -15.37
CA ALA A 202 13.31 -2.13 -16.34
C ALA A 202 13.14 -1.57 -17.76
N GLU A 203 14.09 -1.88 -18.65
CA GLU A 203 14.18 -1.40 -20.03
C GLU A 203 13.02 -1.87 -20.91
N ASN A 204 12.35 -2.95 -20.50
CA ASN A 204 11.11 -3.44 -21.11
C ASN A 204 9.85 -2.68 -20.63
N LEU A 205 10.02 -1.61 -19.84
CA LEU A 205 8.98 -0.79 -19.21
C LEU A 205 8.19 -1.51 -18.10
N GLU A 206 8.65 -2.68 -17.67
CA GLU A 206 8.12 -3.35 -16.50
C GLU A 206 8.54 -2.62 -15.23
N VAL A 207 7.62 -2.56 -14.28
CA VAL A 207 7.84 -1.97 -12.98
C VAL A 207 7.53 -2.99 -11.90
N ALA A 208 8.46 -3.15 -10.97
CA ALA A 208 8.25 -3.81 -9.70
C ALA A 208 8.47 -2.78 -8.60
N CYS A 209 7.51 -2.63 -7.70
CA CYS A 209 7.64 -1.78 -6.51
C CYS A 209 7.34 -2.59 -5.26
N VAL A 210 8.03 -2.28 -4.17
CA VAL A 210 7.79 -2.81 -2.83
C VAL A 210 7.45 -1.65 -1.92
N VAL A 211 6.41 -1.81 -1.09
CA VAL A 211 6.01 -0.82 -0.08
C VAL A 211 6.30 -1.39 1.29
N THR A 212 7.07 -0.64 2.07
CA THR A 212 7.49 -1.00 3.43
C THR A 212 6.92 0.00 4.42
N ASP A 213 6.23 -0.49 5.44
CA ASP A 213 5.74 0.33 6.53
C ASP A 213 6.92 0.91 7.31
N THR A 214 7.05 2.23 7.34
CA THR A 214 8.18 2.90 8.00
C THR A 214 8.16 2.79 9.52
N ALA A 215 7.02 2.43 10.12
CA ALA A 215 6.90 2.24 11.56
C ALA A 215 7.37 0.86 12.01
N THR A 216 7.19 -0.16 11.18
CA THR A 216 7.43 -1.57 11.52
C THR A 216 8.58 -2.20 10.75
N ASP A 217 9.04 -1.55 9.67
CA ASP A 217 10.00 -2.10 8.71
C ASP A 217 9.50 -3.38 8.01
N GLU A 218 8.17 -3.55 7.97
CA GLU A 218 7.52 -4.70 7.35
C GLU A 218 7.09 -4.39 5.92
N VAL A 219 7.33 -5.32 4.99
CA VAL A 219 6.77 -5.24 3.64
C VAL A 219 5.27 -5.47 3.69
N ILE A 220 4.49 -4.46 3.37
CA ILE A 220 3.01 -4.51 3.45
C ILE A 220 2.36 -4.83 2.11
N SER A 221 3.01 -4.46 1.00
CA SER A 221 2.50 -4.73 -0.35
C SER A 221 3.59 -4.62 -1.40
N ALA A 222 3.31 -5.14 -2.59
CA ALA A 222 4.16 -4.95 -3.75
C ALA A 222 3.30 -4.77 -5.01
N ALA A 223 3.82 -4.08 -6.01
CA ALA A 223 3.13 -3.82 -7.27
C ALA A 223 3.94 -4.30 -8.45
N ARG A 224 3.25 -4.89 -9.44
CA ARG A 224 3.78 -5.14 -10.78
C ARG A 224 2.98 -4.33 -11.78
N ALA A 225 3.65 -3.51 -12.59
CA ALA A 225 2.99 -2.65 -13.56
C ALA A 225 3.80 -2.48 -14.85
N THR A 226 3.19 -1.81 -15.81
CA THR A 226 3.89 -1.24 -16.96
C THR A 226 3.70 0.26 -16.96
N ILE A 227 4.75 1.01 -17.30
CA ILE A 227 4.68 2.47 -17.36
C ILE A 227 5.03 3.02 -18.74
N GLN A 228 4.45 4.17 -19.06
CA GLN A 228 4.74 4.91 -20.28
C GLN A 228 4.91 6.39 -19.92
N VAL A 229 5.95 6.99 -20.47
CA VAL A 229 6.18 8.44 -20.39
C VAL A 229 5.66 9.08 -21.68
N ALA A 230 4.61 9.89 -21.56
CA ALA A 230 4.00 10.63 -22.65
C ALA A 230 4.27 12.14 -22.49
N ASN A 231 4.22 12.88 -23.59
CA ASN A 231 4.32 14.36 -23.60
C ASN A 231 5.54 14.88 -22.80
N ALA A 232 6.68 14.21 -22.95
CA ALA A 232 7.95 14.42 -22.25
C ALA A 232 7.93 14.12 -20.74
N ASN A 233 6.87 14.45 -19.99
CA ASN A 233 6.94 14.40 -18.52
C ASN A 233 5.70 13.77 -17.85
N GLN A 234 4.70 13.31 -18.60
CA GLN A 234 3.50 12.70 -18.01
C GLN A 234 3.66 11.19 -17.96
N VAL A 235 3.38 10.58 -16.81
CA VAL A 235 3.45 9.13 -16.65
C VAL A 235 2.03 8.54 -16.61
N THR A 236 1.83 7.47 -17.38
CA THR A 236 0.64 6.63 -17.33
C THR A 236 1.06 5.17 -17.25
N GLY A 237 0.13 4.29 -16.86
CA GLY A 237 0.43 2.87 -16.74
C GLY A 237 -0.65 2.10 -16.01
N SER A 238 -0.51 0.78 -15.98
CA SER A 238 -1.42 -0.11 -15.29
C SER A 238 -0.72 -1.39 -14.87
N GLY A 239 -1.32 -2.08 -13.89
CA GLY A 239 -0.74 -3.26 -13.28
C GLY A 239 -1.65 -3.88 -12.23
N ALA A 240 -1.02 -4.53 -11.26
CA ALA A 240 -1.67 -5.08 -10.09
C ALA A 240 -0.89 -4.71 -8.82
N LEU A 241 -1.62 -4.45 -7.75
CA LEU A 241 -1.12 -4.33 -6.39
C LEU A 241 -1.43 -5.64 -5.66
N TYR A 242 -0.45 -6.17 -4.94
CA TYR A 242 -0.51 -7.42 -4.21
C TYR A 242 -0.33 -7.15 -2.73
N ALA A 243 -1.21 -7.71 -1.90
CA ALA A 243 -0.90 -7.91 -0.50
C ALA A 243 0.17 -8.99 -0.37
N VAL A 244 1.05 -8.86 0.61
CA VAL A 244 1.95 -9.97 0.97
C VAL A 244 1.15 -11.16 1.51
N PRO A 245 1.62 -12.41 1.31
CA PRO A 245 1.06 -13.60 1.93
C PRO A 245 0.73 -13.44 3.42
N GLY A 246 -0.51 -13.77 3.77
CA GLY A 246 -1.04 -13.61 5.13
C GLY A 246 -1.81 -12.30 5.35
N SER A 247 -1.67 -11.33 4.44
CA SER A 247 -2.33 -10.03 4.50
C SER A 247 -3.43 -9.88 3.45
N ILE A 248 -4.24 -8.83 3.59
CA ILE A 248 -5.27 -8.42 2.62
C ILE A 248 -5.15 -6.92 2.36
N LEU A 249 -5.51 -6.51 1.14
CA LEU A 249 -5.63 -5.11 0.77
C LEU A 249 -6.86 -4.50 1.44
N ILE A 250 -6.94 -3.17 1.39
CA ILE A 250 -8.03 -2.41 2.02
C ILE A 250 -9.42 -2.69 1.43
N ASP A 251 -9.52 -3.26 0.23
CA ASP A 251 -10.80 -3.72 -0.33
C ASP A 251 -11.15 -5.18 0.05
N GLY A 252 -10.35 -5.80 0.91
CA GLY A 252 -10.47 -7.19 1.35
C GLY A 252 -9.90 -8.22 0.37
N SER A 253 -9.32 -7.80 -0.75
CA SER A 253 -8.73 -8.71 -1.74
C SER A 253 -7.24 -8.97 -1.46
N ALA A 254 -6.69 -10.05 -2.01
CA ALA A 254 -5.23 -10.28 -2.02
C ALA A 254 -4.54 -9.54 -3.18
N VAL A 255 -5.28 -9.24 -4.26
CA VAL A 255 -4.77 -8.58 -5.46
C VAL A 255 -5.83 -7.61 -5.97
N ALA A 256 -5.42 -6.36 -6.21
CA ALA A 256 -6.28 -5.33 -6.79
C ALA A 256 -5.66 -4.79 -8.09
N ALA A 257 -6.52 -4.40 -9.04
CA ALA A 257 -6.06 -3.70 -10.22
C ALA A 257 -5.44 -2.34 -9.84
N LEU A 258 -4.27 -2.05 -10.39
CA LEU A 258 -3.55 -0.79 -10.19
C LEU A 258 -3.59 0.03 -11.49
N THR A 259 -3.93 1.31 -11.36
CA THR A 259 -3.91 2.27 -12.47
C THR A 259 -3.09 3.49 -12.09
N ILE A 260 -2.15 3.89 -12.94
CA ILE A 260 -1.40 5.15 -12.79
C ILE A 260 -2.20 6.21 -13.53
N THR A 261 -2.88 7.06 -12.76
CA THR A 261 -3.85 8.05 -13.26
C THR A 261 -3.19 9.39 -13.62
N GLY A 262 -1.95 9.59 -13.16
CA GLY A 262 -1.11 10.72 -13.51
C GLY A 262 0.26 10.59 -12.89
N GLY A 263 1.15 11.52 -13.22
CA GLY A 263 2.49 11.56 -12.66
C GLY A 263 3.36 12.59 -13.36
N THR A 264 4.45 12.97 -12.72
CA THR A 264 5.51 13.82 -13.30
C THR A 264 6.82 13.07 -13.32
N PHE A 265 7.49 13.14 -14.47
CA PHE A 265 8.79 12.54 -14.68
C PHE A 265 9.83 13.61 -14.99
N VAL A 266 10.99 13.51 -14.32
CA VAL A 266 12.20 14.24 -14.66
C VAL A 266 13.34 13.22 -14.69
N GLU A 267 13.91 13.01 -15.87
CA GLU A 267 14.94 12.01 -16.12
C GLU A 267 16.05 12.03 -15.06
N ARG A 268 16.32 10.86 -14.49
CA ARG A 268 17.34 10.63 -13.46
C ARG A 268 17.25 11.57 -12.25
N THR A 269 16.06 12.09 -11.99
CA THR A 269 15.81 13.04 -10.89
C THR A 269 14.60 12.62 -10.07
N THR A 270 13.39 12.64 -10.65
CA THR A 270 12.16 12.25 -9.95
C THR A 270 11.21 11.44 -10.83
N LEU A 271 10.48 10.53 -10.19
CA LEU A 271 9.35 9.80 -10.75
C LEU A 271 8.20 9.86 -9.74
N ASP A 272 7.34 10.85 -9.91
CA ASP A 272 6.19 11.06 -9.02
C ASP A 272 4.94 10.53 -9.70
N LEU A 273 4.15 9.72 -8.99
CA LEU A 273 2.99 9.02 -9.53
C LEU A 273 1.74 9.30 -8.70
N THR A 274 0.60 9.34 -9.36
CA THR A 274 -0.71 9.23 -8.74
C THR A 274 -1.30 7.87 -9.15
N VAL A 275 -1.47 6.99 -8.17
CA VAL A 275 -1.92 5.61 -8.40
C VAL A 275 -3.27 5.37 -7.75
N THR A 276 -4.12 4.58 -8.40
CA THR A 276 -5.39 4.10 -7.83
C THR A 276 -5.37 2.58 -7.80
N ALA A 277 -5.55 2.00 -6.61
CA ALA A 277 -5.64 0.56 -6.38
C ALA A 277 -6.53 0.28 -5.16
N ALA A 278 -7.25 -0.85 -5.15
CA ALA A 278 -8.14 -1.24 -4.05
C ALA A 278 -9.13 -0.14 -3.60
N GLY A 279 -9.59 0.70 -4.55
CA GLY A 279 -10.50 1.82 -4.27
C GLY A 279 -9.86 3.05 -3.63
N VAL A 280 -8.54 3.06 -3.41
CA VAL A 280 -7.79 4.18 -2.84
C VAL A 280 -6.89 4.81 -3.89
N THR A 281 -6.81 6.15 -3.88
CA THR A 281 -5.90 6.91 -4.73
C THR A 281 -4.77 7.46 -3.87
N THR A 282 -3.52 7.16 -4.20
CA THR A 282 -2.31 7.50 -3.44
C THR A 282 -1.34 8.29 -4.33
N THR A 283 -0.60 9.22 -3.73
CA THR A 283 0.54 9.85 -4.38
C THR A 283 1.84 9.19 -3.93
N ILE A 284 2.69 8.88 -4.90
CA ILE A 284 4.03 8.34 -4.71
C ILE A 284 5.00 9.44 -5.14
N ALA A 285 5.95 9.77 -4.27
CA ALA A 285 7.06 10.67 -4.59
C ALA A 285 8.37 9.89 -4.49
N THR A 286 9.15 9.87 -5.57
CA THR A 286 10.43 9.13 -5.59
C THR A 286 11.57 9.96 -6.17
N THR A 287 12.77 9.60 -5.75
CA THR A 287 14.02 10.11 -6.30
C THR A 287 14.80 9.00 -6.97
N TYR A 288 15.51 9.34 -8.04
CA TYR A 288 16.37 8.42 -8.75
C TYR A 288 17.55 7.97 -7.89
N ASP A 289 17.81 6.67 -7.84
CA ASP A 289 18.99 6.09 -7.21
C ASP A 289 20.06 5.73 -8.26
N ALA A 290 21.26 6.28 -8.07
CA ALA A 290 22.42 6.03 -8.92
C ALA A 290 22.93 4.58 -8.86
N ILE A 291 22.42 3.77 -7.94
CA ILE A 291 22.66 2.32 -7.88
C ILE A 291 22.31 1.62 -9.19
N TYR A 292 21.32 2.14 -9.93
CA TYR A 292 20.92 1.60 -11.22
C TYR A 292 22.01 1.70 -12.31
N GLU A 293 22.92 2.68 -12.21
CA GLU A 293 24.00 2.88 -13.18
C GLU A 293 25.19 1.92 -12.95
N ARG A 294 25.10 1.01 -11.96
CA ARG A 294 26.07 -0.07 -11.81
C ARG A 294 25.78 -1.17 -12.82
N GLY A 295 26.81 -1.70 -13.48
CA GLY A 295 26.62 -2.80 -14.41
C GLY A 295 26.26 -4.10 -13.69
N SER A 296 25.31 -4.84 -14.24
CA SER A 296 24.92 -6.16 -13.74
C SER A 296 25.86 -7.28 -14.23
N SER A 297 26.08 -8.27 -13.37
CA SER A 297 26.82 -9.50 -13.69
C SER A 297 26.26 -10.68 -12.89
N LEU A 298 26.32 -11.89 -13.47
CA LEU A 298 26.00 -13.14 -12.76
C LEU A 298 27.05 -13.49 -11.70
N ASP A 299 28.30 -13.07 -11.90
CA ASP A 299 29.35 -13.24 -10.88
C ASP A 299 29.04 -12.40 -9.63
N THR A 300 28.41 -11.23 -9.82
CA THR A 300 28.00 -10.35 -8.72
C THR A 300 26.87 -10.98 -7.90
N VAL A 301 25.88 -11.62 -8.54
CA VAL A 301 24.74 -12.25 -7.84
C VAL A 301 25.00 -13.69 -7.40
N ALA A 302 26.02 -14.39 -7.93
CA ALA A 302 26.38 -15.72 -7.45
C ALA A 302 26.81 -15.70 -5.97
N GLY A 303 26.32 -16.66 -5.18
CA GLY A 303 26.61 -16.73 -3.75
C GLY A 303 25.65 -17.61 -2.97
N VAL A 304 25.97 -17.82 -1.70
CA VAL A 304 25.04 -18.37 -0.71
C VAL A 304 24.59 -17.18 0.12
N TYR A 305 23.30 -16.97 0.18
CA TYR A 305 22.71 -15.90 0.94
C TYR A 305 22.14 -16.41 2.26
N THR A 306 22.19 -15.53 3.23
CA THR A 306 21.50 -15.60 4.51
C THR A 306 20.24 -14.74 4.46
N SER A 307 19.49 -14.66 5.56
CA SER A 307 18.26 -13.86 5.72
C SER A 307 17.08 -14.11 4.77
N PHE A 308 17.16 -15.06 3.82
CA PHE A 308 16.00 -15.41 3.01
C PHE A 308 14.96 -16.20 3.83
N ASP A 309 13.72 -15.72 3.77
CA ASP A 309 12.58 -16.34 4.41
C ASP A 309 11.42 -16.42 3.40
N ILE A 310 10.80 -17.60 3.30
CA ILE A 310 9.55 -17.79 2.56
C ILE A 310 8.40 -17.61 3.55
N TYR A 311 8.13 -16.35 3.93
CA TYR A 311 7.02 -15.91 4.78
C TYR A 311 6.91 -16.61 6.16
N GLY A 312 7.98 -16.51 6.96
CA GLY A 312 8.06 -17.03 8.32
C GLY A 312 8.71 -18.42 8.44
N ASP A 313 9.19 -18.98 7.33
CA ASP A 313 10.00 -20.18 7.26
C ASP A 313 11.42 -19.90 6.70
N PRO A 314 12.42 -19.72 7.60
CA PRO A 314 13.80 -19.48 7.21
C PRO A 314 14.30 -20.51 6.21
N SER A 315 14.91 -20.02 5.14
CA SER A 315 15.26 -20.81 3.97
C SER A 315 16.72 -20.64 3.58
N SER A 316 17.37 -21.71 3.12
CA SER A 316 18.63 -21.56 2.39
C SER A 316 18.33 -20.88 1.06
N PHE A 317 19.15 -19.95 0.59
CA PHE A 317 19.04 -19.35 -0.72
C PHE A 317 20.41 -19.27 -1.37
N ALA A 318 20.58 -19.86 -2.56
CA ALA A 318 21.85 -19.87 -3.26
C ALA A 318 21.65 -19.65 -4.76
N ILE A 319 22.57 -18.87 -5.33
CA ILE A 319 22.66 -18.59 -6.77
C ILE A 319 24.02 -19.09 -7.25
N ASP A 320 24.04 -19.94 -8.27
CA ASP A 320 25.30 -20.40 -8.86
C ASP A 320 25.87 -19.41 -9.90
N ALA A 321 27.07 -19.68 -10.43
CA ALA A 321 27.72 -18.81 -11.41
C ALA A 321 26.99 -18.72 -12.77
N ALA A 322 26.04 -19.63 -13.03
CA ALA A 322 25.16 -19.55 -14.20
C ALA A 322 23.84 -18.82 -13.88
N GLY A 323 23.66 -18.34 -12.64
CA GLY A 323 22.46 -17.67 -12.15
C GLY A 323 21.35 -18.62 -11.68
N ALA A 324 21.60 -19.93 -11.60
CA ALA A 324 20.56 -20.87 -11.17
C ALA A 324 20.27 -20.69 -9.68
N ILE A 325 18.99 -20.50 -9.35
CA ILE A 325 18.49 -20.33 -7.99
C ILE A 325 18.15 -21.70 -7.41
N THR A 326 18.60 -21.95 -6.19
CA THR A 326 18.14 -23.05 -5.35
C THR A 326 17.83 -22.54 -3.96
N ALA A 327 16.62 -22.83 -3.46
CA ALA A 327 16.23 -22.52 -2.10
C ALA A 327 15.43 -23.66 -1.47
N GLN A 328 15.57 -23.82 -0.15
CA GLN A 328 14.80 -24.80 0.61
C GLN A 328 14.56 -24.29 2.04
N SER A 329 13.30 -24.38 2.47
CA SER A 329 12.86 -23.99 3.80
C SER A 329 12.90 -25.17 4.80
N ASN A 330 12.72 -24.91 6.09
CA ASN A 330 12.70 -25.97 7.11
C ASN A 330 11.45 -26.86 7.02
N SER A 331 10.32 -26.32 6.54
CA SER A 331 9.10 -27.10 6.28
C SER A 331 9.16 -27.94 4.99
N GLY A 332 10.21 -27.78 4.18
CA GLY A 332 10.41 -28.53 2.94
C GLY A 332 9.83 -27.86 1.70
N CYS A 333 9.46 -26.58 1.78
CA CYS A 333 9.21 -25.75 0.60
C CYS A 333 10.52 -25.61 -0.18
N VAL A 334 10.46 -25.76 -1.51
CA VAL A 334 11.62 -25.69 -2.40
C VAL A 334 11.37 -24.64 -3.47
N ALA A 335 12.37 -23.78 -3.72
CA ALA A 335 12.41 -22.89 -4.87
C ALA A 335 13.52 -23.34 -5.85
N ASN A 336 13.20 -23.43 -7.14
CA ASN A 336 14.19 -23.62 -8.19
C ASN A 336 13.94 -22.60 -9.30
N GLY A 337 14.99 -21.93 -9.77
CA GLY A 337 14.81 -20.83 -10.70
C GLY A 337 16.07 -20.31 -11.34
N GLN A 338 16.02 -19.08 -11.80
CA GLN A 338 17.07 -18.43 -12.56
C GLN A 338 17.04 -16.92 -12.31
N VAL A 339 18.23 -16.35 -12.15
CA VAL A 339 18.49 -14.92 -12.33
C VAL A 339 19.11 -14.71 -13.71
N THR A 340 18.58 -13.77 -14.48
CA THR A 340 19.16 -13.37 -15.77
C THR A 340 19.43 -11.87 -15.84
N ILE A 341 20.42 -11.49 -16.65
CA ILE A 341 20.77 -10.09 -16.89
C ILE A 341 19.81 -9.53 -17.94
N ILE A 342 19.17 -8.40 -17.64
CA ILE A 342 18.32 -7.68 -18.59
C ILE A 342 19.21 -6.83 -19.53
N ASP A 343 19.99 -5.92 -18.95
CA ASP A 343 21.04 -5.15 -19.63
C ASP A 343 22.30 -5.11 -18.75
N PRO A 344 23.46 -5.61 -19.23
CA PRO A 344 24.71 -5.63 -18.43
C PRO A 344 25.24 -4.24 -18.07
N LEU A 345 24.73 -3.16 -18.66
CA LEU A 345 25.12 -1.79 -18.33
C LEU A 345 24.40 -1.25 -17.08
N PHE A 346 23.29 -1.88 -16.66
CA PHE A 346 22.46 -1.40 -15.58
C PHE A 346 22.22 -2.48 -14.53
N ASN A 347 21.92 -2.03 -13.31
CA ASN A 347 21.70 -2.88 -12.16
C ASN A 347 20.23 -3.27 -12.10
N ALA A 348 19.84 -4.16 -13.01
CA ALA A 348 18.52 -4.77 -13.04
C ALA A 348 18.63 -6.21 -13.56
N TYR A 349 17.93 -7.09 -12.87
CA TYR A 349 17.91 -8.51 -13.14
C TYR A 349 16.47 -8.98 -13.29
N ASP A 350 16.26 -9.93 -14.19
CA ASP A 350 15.04 -10.71 -14.27
C ASP A 350 15.21 -11.91 -13.34
N VAL A 351 14.25 -12.09 -12.44
CA VAL A 351 14.26 -13.13 -11.41
C VAL A 351 13.03 -13.99 -11.59
N SER A 352 13.22 -15.29 -11.75
CA SER A 352 12.11 -16.24 -11.86
C SER A 352 12.40 -17.53 -11.09
N PHE A 353 11.38 -18.10 -10.46
CA PHE A 353 11.50 -19.41 -9.81
C PHE A 353 10.15 -20.10 -9.64
N ASP A 354 10.20 -21.43 -9.55
CA ASP A 354 9.07 -22.27 -9.21
C ASP A 354 9.13 -22.65 -7.73
N LEU A 355 8.05 -22.40 -7.00
CA LEU A 355 7.84 -22.90 -5.65
C LEU A 355 7.09 -24.24 -5.68
N SER A 356 7.52 -25.18 -4.83
CA SER A 356 6.90 -26.50 -4.68
C SER A 356 6.92 -26.97 -3.22
N ASN A 357 5.82 -27.57 -2.78
CA ASN A 357 5.58 -28.02 -1.40
C ASN A 357 5.47 -26.86 -0.39
N CYS A 358 4.94 -25.72 -0.82
CA CYS A 358 4.93 -24.45 -0.11
C CYS A 358 3.51 -24.01 0.31
N ALA A 359 2.71 -24.93 0.87
CA ALA A 359 1.41 -24.68 1.52
C ALA A 359 0.58 -23.47 0.98
N GLY A 360 0.20 -23.51 -0.30
CA GLY A 360 -0.62 -22.45 -0.93
C GLY A 360 0.16 -21.41 -1.74
N LEU A 361 1.49 -21.45 -1.69
CA LEU A 361 2.41 -20.63 -2.48
C LEU A 361 3.01 -21.37 -3.68
N ASP A 362 2.63 -22.62 -3.93
CA ASP A 362 3.09 -23.39 -5.09
C ASP A 362 2.73 -22.66 -6.39
N GLY A 363 3.72 -22.46 -7.27
CA GLY A 363 3.52 -21.73 -8.52
C GLY A 363 4.81 -21.28 -9.17
N SER A 364 4.69 -20.77 -10.39
CA SER A 364 5.77 -20.13 -11.13
C SER A 364 5.71 -18.63 -10.93
N TYR A 365 6.81 -18.05 -10.47
CA TYR A 365 6.96 -16.64 -10.17
C TYR A 365 7.97 -15.99 -11.11
N ASP A 366 7.69 -14.75 -11.49
CA ASP A 366 8.59 -13.92 -12.29
C ASP A 366 8.51 -12.45 -11.85
N GLY A 367 9.63 -11.74 -11.95
CA GLY A 367 9.71 -10.32 -11.61
C GLY A 367 11.12 -9.78 -11.69
N LEU A 368 11.41 -8.76 -10.89
CA LEU A 368 12.63 -7.97 -11.00
C LEU A 368 13.41 -7.99 -9.69
N GLY A 369 14.73 -7.84 -9.81
CA GLY A 369 15.63 -7.63 -8.68
C GLY A 369 16.81 -6.73 -9.04
N ILE A 370 17.50 -6.24 -8.02
CA ILE A 370 18.70 -5.39 -8.13
C ILE A 370 19.72 -5.82 -7.06
N THR A 371 21.00 -5.49 -7.24
CA THR A 371 21.96 -5.61 -6.12
C THR A 371 21.99 -4.34 -5.29
N GLN A 372 22.12 -4.49 -3.98
CA GLN A 372 22.28 -3.41 -3.02
C GLN A 372 23.52 -3.57 -2.15
N ASP A 373 23.87 -2.48 -1.45
CA ASP A 373 25.00 -2.46 -0.52
C ASP A 373 24.46 -2.53 0.92
N GLY A 374 24.48 -3.72 1.50
CA GLY A 374 24.11 -3.95 2.90
C GLY A 374 25.32 -3.73 3.80
N ASN A 375 26.17 -4.76 3.92
CA ASN A 375 27.42 -4.70 4.70
C ASN A 375 28.66 -4.49 3.83
N ALA A 376 28.58 -4.89 2.57
CA ALA A 376 29.63 -4.78 1.56
C ALA A 376 29.03 -4.25 0.25
N THR A 377 29.84 -4.19 -0.81
CA THR A 377 29.34 -3.81 -2.13
C THR A 377 28.68 -5.01 -2.79
N ASP A 378 27.45 -4.83 -3.27
CA ASP A 378 26.65 -5.83 -3.98
C ASP A 378 26.46 -7.16 -3.20
N ASP A 379 26.31 -7.09 -1.87
CA ASP A 379 26.09 -8.26 -1.00
C ASP A 379 24.62 -8.54 -0.72
N GLU A 380 23.71 -7.66 -1.14
CA GLU A 380 22.28 -7.76 -0.95
C GLU A 380 21.56 -7.86 -2.31
N LEU A 381 20.49 -8.65 -2.40
CA LEU A 381 19.73 -8.87 -3.63
C LEU A 381 18.22 -8.72 -3.35
N PRO A 382 17.70 -7.50 -3.19
CA PRO A 382 16.26 -7.29 -3.10
C PRO A 382 15.59 -7.67 -4.42
N PHE A 383 14.49 -8.40 -4.33
CA PHE A 383 13.66 -8.76 -5.47
C PHE A 383 12.19 -8.83 -5.09
N ALA A 384 11.33 -8.64 -6.09
CA ALA A 384 9.91 -8.94 -6.01
C ALA A 384 9.51 -9.78 -7.21
N VAL A 385 8.96 -10.97 -6.96
CA VAL A 385 8.46 -11.88 -7.99
C VAL A 385 7.00 -12.19 -7.79
N PHE A 386 6.26 -12.30 -8.87
CA PHE A 386 4.81 -12.25 -8.88
C PHE A 386 4.21 -13.47 -9.56
N THR A 387 2.99 -13.80 -9.16
CA THR A 387 2.07 -14.65 -9.94
C THR A 387 0.81 -13.86 -10.25
N GLY A 388 -0.21 -14.52 -10.81
CA GLY A 388 -1.54 -13.91 -10.93
C GLY A 388 -2.27 -13.70 -9.59
N GLN A 389 -1.78 -14.23 -8.46
CA GLN A 389 -2.51 -14.26 -7.19
C GLN A 389 -1.70 -13.82 -5.97
N THR A 390 -0.37 -13.80 -6.05
CA THR A 390 0.50 -13.56 -4.90
C THR A 390 1.83 -12.99 -5.35
N VAL A 391 2.57 -12.43 -4.39
CA VAL A 391 3.94 -11.94 -4.55
C VAL A 391 4.86 -12.63 -3.54
N ILE A 392 6.13 -12.81 -3.89
CA ILE A 392 7.22 -13.06 -2.96
C ILE A 392 8.18 -11.89 -3.05
N VAL A 393 8.43 -11.23 -1.92
CA VAL A 393 9.48 -10.23 -1.78
C VAL A 393 10.59 -10.84 -0.94
N GLY A 394 11.82 -10.72 -1.42
CA GLY A 394 13.00 -11.23 -0.71
C GLY A 394 14.08 -10.17 -0.68
N ASP A 395 14.80 -10.11 0.45
CA ASP A 395 16.01 -9.31 0.60
C ASP A 395 17.16 -10.12 1.21
N PRO A 396 17.62 -11.17 0.49
CA PRO A 396 18.72 -12.01 0.94
C PRO A 396 20.07 -11.28 0.96
N VAL A 397 20.89 -11.53 1.99
CA VAL A 397 22.23 -10.94 2.17
C VAL A 397 23.32 -12.02 2.24
N LYS A 398 24.45 -11.86 1.52
CA LYS A 398 25.55 -12.84 1.44
C LYS A 398 26.51 -12.88 2.63
#